data_AF-A0A8C0UFZ4-F1
#
_entry.id   AF-A0A8C0UFZ4-F1
#
_cell.length_a   1.000
_cell.length_b   1.000
_cell.length_c   1.000
_cell.angle_alpha   90.00
_cell.angle_beta   90.00
_cell.angle_gamma   90.00
#
_symmetry.space_group_name_H-M   'P 1'
#
loop_
_entity.id
_entity.type
_entity.pdbx_description
1 polymer ?
#
loop_
_entity_poly.entity_id
_entity_poly.type
_entity_poly.pdbx_seq_one_letter_code
_entity_poly.pdbx_strand_id
1 'polypeptide(L)'
;MLGLRPKSSFGDGPNAQSPPSQDQGFISWGEGMTPSQKTLFTSEKICMDWQQKRRPGAGLYNLGSTCYLNVILQCLTYTAPLANYLLSRQHSCQQGFCMMCVMEAHIRKALYSSATAIRPRAIIRDLKFIGEFKPDIPGDAYEFLRCAVSAMQTACLGECSE
;
A
#
# COMPACT_ATOMS: atom_id res chain seq x y z
N MET A 1 -40.11 44.02 57.72
CA MET A 1 -38.80 44.57 57.32
C MET A 1 -38.67 44.31 55.82
N LEU A 2 -38.83 45.30 54.92
CA LEU A 2 -37.78 46.28 54.51
C LEU A 2 -36.44 45.54 54.31
N GLY A 3 -35.79 45.43 53.17
CA GLY A 3 -35.80 46.13 51.89
C GLY A 3 -34.36 46.06 51.34
N LEU A 4 -34.21 46.36 50.04
CA LEU A 4 -32.99 46.84 49.36
C LEU A 4 -32.00 45.82 48.73
N ARG A 5 -31.88 45.94 47.39
CA ARG A 5 -30.64 45.73 46.63
C ARG A 5 -29.68 46.91 46.85
N PRO A 6 -28.38 46.73 46.58
CA PRO A 6 -27.73 47.48 45.48
C PRO A 6 -26.85 46.54 44.59
N LYS A 7 -26.85 46.60 43.25
CA LYS A 7 -25.95 47.39 42.34
C LYS A 7 -24.53 47.57 42.92
N SER A 8 -23.39 47.44 42.25
CA SER A 8 -22.92 47.13 40.88
C SER A 8 -21.42 47.46 40.95
N SER A 9 -20.50 46.75 40.29
CA SER A 9 -19.23 47.34 39.84
C SER A 9 -18.57 46.47 38.78
N PHE A 10 -18.34 47.10 37.63
CA PHE A 10 -17.57 46.65 36.49
C PHE A 10 -16.09 46.48 36.84
N GLY A 11 -15.42 45.57 36.14
CA GLY A 11 -13.97 45.43 36.11
C GLY A 11 -13.55 44.50 34.98
N ASP A 12 -13.44 45.06 33.78
CA ASP A 12 -12.85 44.43 32.60
C ASP A 12 -11.34 44.24 32.79
N GLY A 13 -10.81 43.11 32.33
CA GLY A 13 -9.38 42.84 32.23
C GLY A 13 -9.12 41.51 31.52
N PRO A 14 -8.46 41.48 30.35
CA PRO A 14 -8.44 40.34 29.46
C PRO A 14 -7.28 39.40 29.78
N ASN A 15 -7.46 38.09 29.64
CA ASN A 15 -6.34 37.26 29.20
C ASN A 15 -6.79 36.08 28.35
N ALA A 16 -6.16 35.98 27.18
CA ALA A 16 -6.45 35.06 26.10
C ALA A 16 -6.29 33.60 26.56
N GLN A 17 -7.36 32.81 26.38
CA GLN A 17 -7.29 31.36 26.44
C GLN A 17 -6.96 30.85 25.04
N SER A 18 -5.71 30.42 24.85
CA SER A 18 -5.29 29.59 23.73
C SER A 18 -6.01 28.23 23.76
N PRO A 19 -6.29 27.61 22.60
CA PRO A 19 -7.03 26.36 22.54
C PRO A 19 -6.21 25.19 23.10
N PRO A 20 -6.85 24.11 23.58
CA PRO A 20 -6.16 22.97 24.15
C PRO A 20 -5.34 22.25 23.08
N SER A 21 -4.09 21.96 23.44
CA SER A 21 -3.11 21.19 22.70
C SER A 21 -3.74 19.88 22.22
N GLN A 22 -3.77 19.67 20.90
CA GLN A 22 -4.00 18.35 20.33
C GLN A 22 -2.78 17.51 20.64
N ASP A 23 -2.95 16.52 21.51
CA ASP A 23 -1.97 15.47 21.77
C ASP A 23 -1.89 14.58 20.52
N GLN A 24 -1.15 15.05 19.51
CA GLN A 24 -0.69 14.21 18.42
C GLN A 24 0.44 13.36 18.99
N GLY A 25 0.11 12.12 19.35
CA GLY A 25 1.08 11.10 19.66
C GLY A 25 2.10 10.98 18.53
N PHE A 26 3.24 11.64 18.71
CA PHE A 26 4.40 11.55 17.85
C PHE A 26 4.97 10.14 18.03
N ILE A 27 4.57 9.22 17.15
CA ILE A 27 5.30 7.96 16.98
C ILE A 27 6.71 8.37 16.55
N SER A 28 7.67 8.21 17.44
CA SER A 28 9.10 8.42 17.15
C SER A 28 9.51 7.43 16.07
N TRP A 29 9.55 7.90 14.82
CA TRP A 29 10.13 7.15 13.71
C TRP A 29 11.64 7.09 13.95
N GLY A 30 12.17 5.87 14.09
CA GLY A 30 13.58 5.64 14.35
C GLY A 30 14.48 6.39 13.36
N GLU A 31 15.62 6.87 13.85
CA GLU A 31 16.64 7.62 13.11
C GLU A 31 16.96 6.92 11.78
N GLY A 32 16.64 7.55 10.65
CA GLY A 32 17.07 7.10 9.32
C GLY A 32 16.01 7.09 8.21
N MET A 33 14.73 7.31 8.49
CA MET A 33 13.71 7.43 7.43
C MET A 33 13.49 8.89 7.05
N THR A 34 13.82 9.26 5.82
CA THR A 34 13.43 10.56 5.26
C THR A 34 11.90 10.62 5.12
N PRO A 35 11.26 11.78 5.39
CA PRO A 35 9.83 11.94 5.14
C PRO A 35 9.48 11.65 3.67
N SER A 36 8.34 10.99 3.44
CA SER A 36 7.87 10.68 2.09
C SER A 36 7.75 11.96 1.25
N GLN A 37 8.38 11.97 0.06
CA GLN A 37 8.35 13.11 -0.86
C GLN A 37 6.94 13.37 -1.43
N LYS A 38 6.06 12.35 -1.43
CA LYS A 38 4.69 12.44 -1.94
C LYS A 38 3.79 11.39 -1.28
N THR A 39 2.72 11.84 -0.63
CA THR A 39 1.67 10.94 -0.13
C THR A 39 0.77 10.52 -1.29
N LEU A 40 0.96 9.30 -1.79
CA LEU A 40 0.17 8.75 -2.90
C LEU A 40 -1.26 8.38 -2.47
N PHE A 41 -1.42 7.89 -1.24
CA PHE A 41 -2.68 7.45 -0.66
C PHE A 41 -2.79 8.01 0.76
N THR A 42 -3.87 8.73 1.06
CA THR A 42 -4.16 9.14 2.44
C THR A 42 -4.68 7.94 3.22
N SER A 43 -4.41 7.89 4.53
CA SER A 43 -4.76 6.73 5.37
C SER A 43 -6.25 6.40 5.30
N GLU A 44 -7.10 7.42 5.18
CA GLU A 44 -8.56 7.28 5.13
C GLU A 44 -9.05 6.61 3.83
N LYS A 45 -8.22 6.62 2.78
CA LYS A 45 -8.53 5.96 1.49
C LYS A 45 -8.08 4.50 1.45
N ILE A 46 -7.37 4.03 2.47
CA ILE A 46 -6.84 2.66 2.52
C ILE A 46 -7.85 1.77 3.26
N CYS A 47 -8.49 0.86 2.52
CA CYS A 47 -9.36 -0.15 3.11
C CYS A 47 -8.53 -1.37 3.55
N MET A 48 -8.39 -1.56 4.87
CA MET A 48 -7.63 -2.66 5.47
C MET A 48 -8.36 -4.00 5.43
N ASP A 49 -9.68 -3.98 5.21
CA ASP A 49 -10.53 -5.16 5.14
C ASP A 49 -10.74 -5.66 3.70
N TRP A 50 -11.07 -6.94 3.56
CA TRP A 50 -11.53 -7.48 2.28
C TRP A 50 -12.91 -6.92 1.93
N GLN A 51 -13.02 -6.19 0.82
CA GLN A 51 -14.30 -5.67 0.35
C GLN A 51 -15.28 -6.76 -0.11
N GLN A 52 -14.77 -7.96 -0.39
CA GLN A 52 -15.59 -9.11 -0.77
C GLN A 52 -15.12 -10.37 -0.05
N LYS A 53 -16.06 -11.07 0.59
CA LYS A 53 -15.83 -12.43 1.11
C LYS A 53 -15.70 -13.40 -0.06
N ARG A 54 -14.58 -14.13 -0.13
CA ARG A 54 -14.29 -15.07 -1.21
C ARG A 54 -13.73 -16.36 -0.64
N ARG A 55 -13.86 -17.45 -1.41
CA ARG A 55 -13.08 -18.67 -1.16
C ARG A 55 -11.59 -18.36 -1.43
N PRO A 56 -10.66 -19.10 -0.83
CA PRO A 56 -9.25 -19.02 -1.20
C PRO A 56 -9.09 -19.15 -2.71
N GLY A 57 -8.30 -18.26 -3.29
CA GLY A 57 -7.95 -18.28 -4.70
C GLY A 57 -6.97 -19.41 -5.05
N ALA A 58 -6.57 -19.44 -6.31
CA ALA A 58 -5.66 -20.45 -6.82
C ALA A 58 -4.25 -20.34 -6.20
N GLY A 59 -3.62 -21.50 -5.99
CA GLY A 59 -2.20 -21.62 -5.71
C GLY A 59 -1.33 -21.24 -6.93
N LEU A 60 -0.01 -21.34 -6.78
CA LEU A 60 0.93 -21.13 -7.88
C LEU A 60 1.72 -22.40 -8.17
N TYR A 61 1.79 -22.78 -9.44
CA TYR A 61 2.70 -23.84 -9.85
C TYR A 61 4.16 -23.36 -9.69
N ASN A 62 5.00 -24.19 -9.07
CA ASN A 62 6.45 -24.01 -9.11
C ASN A 62 6.94 -24.45 -10.50
N LEU A 63 7.53 -23.53 -11.25
CA LEU A 63 8.00 -23.74 -12.62
C LEU A 63 9.51 -24.02 -12.72
N GLY A 64 10.11 -24.50 -11.62
CA GLY A 64 11.55 -24.69 -11.45
C GLY A 64 12.19 -23.44 -10.85
N SER A 65 12.84 -23.58 -9.69
CA SER A 65 13.49 -22.48 -8.95
C SER A 65 12.64 -21.22 -8.76
N THR A 66 11.31 -21.30 -8.74
CA THR A 66 10.40 -20.13 -8.61
C THR A 66 9.63 -20.11 -7.30
N CYS A 67 9.99 -20.95 -6.32
CA CYS A 67 9.33 -20.94 -5.01
C CYS A 67 9.48 -19.60 -4.27
N TYR A 68 10.64 -18.95 -4.40
CA TYR A 68 10.91 -17.65 -3.77
C TYR A 68 9.97 -16.54 -4.26
N LEU A 69 9.67 -16.48 -5.56
CA LEU A 69 8.72 -15.49 -6.07
C LEU A 69 7.28 -15.90 -5.75
N ASN A 70 6.98 -17.20 -5.78
CA ASN A 70 5.63 -17.69 -5.48
C ASN A 70 5.17 -17.31 -4.07
N VAL A 71 6.05 -17.39 -3.06
CA VAL A 71 5.69 -16.98 -1.69
C VAL A 71 5.38 -15.49 -1.64
N ILE A 72 6.19 -14.64 -2.27
CA ILE A 72 5.96 -13.19 -2.28
C ILE A 72 4.70 -12.82 -3.04
N LEU A 73 4.46 -13.44 -4.20
CA LEU A 73 3.24 -13.19 -4.98
C LEU A 73 1.98 -13.54 -4.19
N GLN A 74 2.01 -14.64 -3.42
CA GLN A 74 0.89 -15.00 -2.55
C GLN A 74 0.72 -13.97 -1.41
N CYS A 75 1.81 -13.56 -0.76
CA CYS A 75 1.75 -12.52 0.29
C CYS A 75 1.14 -11.20 -0.24
N LEU A 76 1.59 -10.73 -1.41
CA LEU A 76 1.06 -9.51 -2.03
C LEU A 76 -0.40 -9.69 -2.48
N THR A 77 -0.75 -10.85 -3.04
CA THR A 77 -2.12 -11.17 -3.46
C THR A 77 -3.11 -11.14 -2.31
N TYR A 78 -2.69 -11.59 -1.12
CA TYR A 78 -3.54 -11.64 0.07
C TYR A 78 -3.35 -10.45 1.02
N THR A 79 -2.69 -9.39 0.58
CA THR A 79 -2.67 -8.10 1.29
C THR A 79 -3.90 -7.30 0.87
N ALA A 80 -4.95 -7.29 1.70
CA ALA A 80 -6.26 -6.71 1.37
C ALA A 80 -6.20 -5.28 0.81
N PRO A 81 -5.47 -4.32 1.41
CA PRO A 81 -5.29 -2.98 0.83
C PRO A 81 -4.81 -2.97 -0.62
N LEU A 82 -3.77 -3.74 -0.91
CA LEU A 82 -3.15 -3.80 -2.23
C LEU A 82 -4.09 -4.47 -3.23
N ALA A 83 -4.71 -5.58 -2.83
CA ALA A 83 -5.66 -6.29 -3.67
C ALA A 83 -6.89 -5.43 -4.01
N ASN A 84 -7.45 -4.73 -3.01
CA ASN A 84 -8.56 -3.80 -3.20
C ASN A 84 -8.19 -2.69 -4.19
N TYR A 85 -7.02 -2.07 -4.00
CA TYR A 85 -6.54 -1.00 -4.89
C TYR A 85 -6.41 -1.50 -6.34
N LEU A 86 -5.69 -2.59 -6.56
CA LEU A 86 -5.46 -3.12 -7.90
C LEU A 86 -6.77 -3.56 -8.57
N LEU A 87 -7.67 -4.22 -7.84
CA LEU A 87 -8.96 -4.65 -8.39
C LEU A 87 -9.91 -3.48 -8.71
N SER A 88 -9.73 -2.32 -8.08
CA SER A 88 -10.50 -1.11 -8.38
C SER A 88 -10.09 -0.42 -9.70
N ARG A 89 -8.98 -0.85 -10.32
CA ARG A 89 -8.44 -0.31 -11.59
C ARG A 89 -8.21 1.21 -11.59
N GLN A 90 -7.87 1.76 -10.43
CA GLN A 90 -7.53 3.18 -10.30
C GLN A 90 -6.17 3.53 -10.92
N HIS A 91 -5.34 2.52 -11.23
CA HIS A 91 -4.07 2.72 -11.89
C HIS A 91 -4.25 2.75 -13.42
N SER A 92 -3.84 3.85 -14.07
CA SER A 92 -3.80 3.98 -15.52
C SER A 92 -2.36 4.15 -15.99
N CYS A 93 -1.80 3.15 -16.67
CA CYS A 93 -0.51 3.21 -17.34
C CYS A 93 -0.74 3.08 -18.85
N GLN A 94 -0.05 3.90 -19.66
CA GLN A 94 -0.25 3.93 -21.12
C GLN A 94 0.86 3.28 -21.94
N GLN A 95 2.07 3.08 -21.41
CA GLN A 95 3.23 2.58 -22.15
C GLN A 95 4.22 1.81 -21.24
N GLY A 96 4.93 0.83 -21.82
CA GLY A 96 6.06 0.14 -21.20
C GLY A 96 5.71 -0.97 -20.20
N PHE A 97 6.75 -1.44 -19.50
CA PHE A 97 6.59 -2.37 -18.39
C PHE A 97 6.04 -1.62 -17.17
N CYS A 98 4.95 -2.12 -16.59
CA CYS A 98 4.39 -1.57 -15.36
C CYS A 98 4.10 -2.68 -14.35
N MET A 99 4.82 -2.65 -13.22
CA MET A 99 4.67 -3.66 -12.19
C MET A 99 3.27 -3.63 -11.54
N MET A 100 2.63 -2.45 -11.44
CA MET A 100 1.24 -2.35 -10.97
C MET A 100 0.27 -3.09 -11.91
N CYS A 101 0.41 -2.91 -13.22
CA CYS A 101 -0.41 -3.63 -14.21
C CYS A 101 -0.17 -5.15 -14.19
N VAL A 102 1.09 -5.57 -14.04
CA VAL A 102 1.48 -6.98 -13.94
C VAL A 102 0.86 -7.61 -12.68
N MET A 103 0.95 -6.93 -11.54
CA MET A 103 0.36 -7.38 -10.28
C MET A 103 -1.18 -7.39 -10.33
N GLU A 104 -1.81 -6.39 -10.94
CA GLU A 104 -3.26 -6.38 -11.14
C GLU A 104 -3.71 -7.62 -11.92
N ALA A 105 -3.03 -7.92 -13.02
CA ALA A 105 -3.32 -9.10 -13.83
C ALA A 105 -3.14 -10.40 -13.05
N HIS A 106 -2.09 -10.49 -12.25
CA HIS A 106 -1.83 -11.63 -11.38
C HIS A 106 -2.91 -11.83 -10.32
N ILE A 107 -3.20 -10.80 -9.52
CA ILE A 107 -4.17 -10.87 -8.42
C ILE A 107 -5.55 -11.24 -8.95
N ARG A 108 -5.98 -10.62 -10.05
CA ARG A 108 -7.26 -10.96 -10.67
C ARG A 108 -7.29 -12.43 -11.09
N LYS A 109 -6.21 -12.92 -11.70
CA LYS A 109 -6.14 -14.33 -12.11
C LYS A 109 -6.12 -15.27 -10.92
N ALA A 110 -5.37 -14.95 -9.86
CA ALA A 110 -5.26 -15.80 -8.67
C ALA A 110 -6.60 -15.88 -7.92
N LEU A 111 -7.27 -14.75 -7.69
CA LEU A 111 -8.48 -14.69 -6.88
C LEU A 111 -9.76 -15.13 -7.60
N TYR A 112 -9.80 -15.08 -8.94
CA TYR A 112 -11.00 -15.43 -9.73
C TYR A 112 -10.84 -16.71 -10.57
N SER A 113 -9.69 -17.38 -10.53
CA SER A 113 -9.55 -18.66 -11.22
C SER A 113 -10.33 -19.75 -10.49
N SER A 114 -11.00 -20.62 -11.27
CA SER A 114 -11.58 -21.87 -10.78
C SER A 114 -10.56 -23.01 -10.67
N ALA A 115 -9.32 -22.80 -11.13
CA ALA A 115 -8.26 -23.80 -11.04
C ALA A 115 -7.68 -23.86 -9.63
N THR A 116 -7.15 -25.02 -9.25
CA THR A 116 -6.42 -25.18 -7.98
C THR A 116 -5.10 -24.42 -7.96
N ALA A 117 -4.47 -24.24 -9.12
CA ALA A 117 -3.25 -23.46 -9.26
C ALA A 117 -3.14 -22.79 -10.65
N ILE A 118 -2.44 -21.65 -10.69
CA ILE A 118 -2.13 -20.90 -11.92
C ILE A 118 -0.62 -20.79 -12.13
N ARG A 119 -0.22 -20.50 -13.37
CA ARG A 119 1.18 -20.25 -13.75
C ARG A 119 1.42 -18.74 -13.86
N PRO A 120 2.32 -18.13 -13.06
CA PRO A 120 2.61 -16.69 -13.10
C PRO A 120 3.55 -16.31 -14.27
N ARG A 121 3.20 -16.71 -15.50
CA ARG A 121 4.07 -16.58 -16.69
C ARG A 121 4.47 -15.13 -17.01
N ALA A 122 3.56 -14.17 -16.86
CA ALA A 122 3.83 -12.76 -17.16
C ALA A 122 4.94 -12.23 -16.23
N ILE A 123 4.81 -12.48 -14.93
CA ILE A 123 5.81 -12.07 -13.94
C ILE A 123 7.16 -12.72 -14.24
N ILE A 124 7.19 -14.03 -14.51
CA ILE A 124 8.44 -14.75 -14.81
C ILE A 124 9.14 -14.20 -16.06
N ARG A 125 8.37 -13.94 -17.13
CA ARG A 125 8.91 -13.38 -18.37
C ARG A 125 9.49 -11.98 -18.16
N ASP A 126 8.83 -11.19 -17.32
CA ASP A 126 9.14 -9.77 -17.13
C ASP A 126 10.05 -9.54 -15.91
N LEU A 127 10.57 -10.60 -15.27
CA LEU A 127 11.50 -10.54 -14.11
C LEU A 127 12.69 -9.61 -14.35
N LYS A 128 13.24 -9.62 -15.56
CA LYS A 128 14.38 -8.78 -15.96
C LYS A 128 14.12 -7.28 -15.90
N PHE A 129 12.85 -6.87 -15.83
CA PHE A 129 12.44 -5.47 -15.70
C PHE A 129 12.10 -5.10 -14.25
N ILE A 130 12.10 -6.07 -13.33
CA ILE A 130 11.83 -5.86 -11.91
C ILE A 130 13.15 -5.51 -11.21
N GLY A 131 13.65 -4.31 -11.49
CA GLY A 131 14.87 -3.76 -10.88
C GLY A 131 16.16 -4.54 -11.23
N GLU A 132 17.16 -4.47 -10.34
CA GLU A 132 18.47 -5.15 -10.49
C GLU A 132 18.43 -6.66 -10.21
N PHE A 133 17.24 -7.25 -10.18
CA PHE A 133 17.06 -8.66 -9.84
C PHE A 133 17.81 -9.56 -10.82
N LYS A 134 18.82 -10.29 -10.34
CA LYS A 134 19.62 -11.24 -11.14
C LYS A 134 18.92 -12.60 -11.18
N PRO A 135 18.30 -13.00 -12.30
CA PRO A 135 17.47 -14.22 -12.35
C PRO A 135 18.29 -15.52 -12.32
N ASP A 136 19.61 -15.43 -12.54
CA ASP A 136 20.51 -16.56 -12.77
C ASP A 136 20.97 -17.26 -11.48
N ILE A 137 20.61 -16.71 -10.31
CA ILE A 137 20.85 -17.29 -8.98
C ILE A 137 19.47 -17.54 -8.36
N PRO A 138 19.23 -18.68 -7.64
CA PRO A 138 18.00 -18.88 -6.90
C PRO A 138 17.65 -17.63 -6.09
N GLY A 139 16.56 -16.97 -6.49
CA GLY A 139 16.28 -15.60 -6.10
C GLY A 139 16.04 -15.50 -4.61
N ASP A 140 16.66 -14.51 -3.98
CA ASP A 140 16.30 -14.13 -2.63
C ASP A 140 14.86 -13.56 -2.67
N ALA A 141 13.95 -14.20 -1.91
CA ALA A 141 12.56 -13.75 -1.80
C ALA A 141 12.48 -12.31 -1.29
N TYR A 142 13.40 -11.92 -0.41
CA TYR A 142 13.50 -10.56 0.09
C TYR A 142 13.88 -9.58 -1.03
N GLU A 143 14.87 -9.93 -1.85
CA GLU A 143 15.29 -9.09 -2.98
C GLU A 143 14.18 -8.95 -4.02
N PHE A 144 13.48 -10.04 -4.34
CA PHE A 144 12.31 -9.99 -5.22
C PHE A 144 11.21 -9.08 -4.66
N LEU A 145 10.91 -9.18 -3.36
CA LEU A 145 9.92 -8.31 -2.71
C LEU A 145 10.35 -6.84 -2.79
N ARG A 146 11.60 -6.54 -2.46
CA ARG A 146 12.16 -5.18 -2.49
C ARG A 146 12.03 -4.57 -3.89
N CYS A 147 12.48 -5.30 -4.92
CA CYS A 147 12.40 -4.83 -6.30
C CYS A 147 10.95 -4.71 -6.79
N ALA A 148 10.07 -5.64 -6.44
CA ALA A 148 8.66 -5.59 -6.81
C ALA A 148 7.95 -4.36 -6.22
N VAL A 149 8.13 -4.10 -4.91
CA VAL A 149 7.53 -2.94 -4.23
C VAL A 149 8.13 -1.64 -4.75
N SER A 150 9.44 -1.58 -4.97
CA SER A 150 10.10 -0.42 -5.59
C SER A 150 9.52 -0.13 -6.97
N ALA A 151 9.39 -1.14 -7.84
CA ALA A 151 8.83 -0.97 -9.18
C ALA A 151 7.35 -0.56 -9.16
N MET A 152 6.56 -1.07 -8.19
CA MET A 152 5.18 -0.63 -7.97
C MET A 152 5.12 0.85 -7.55
N GLN A 153 6.00 1.29 -6.65
CA GLN A 153 6.09 2.68 -6.21
C GLN A 153 6.48 3.60 -7.36
N THR A 154 7.52 3.27 -8.11
CA THR A 154 7.98 4.00 -9.30
C THR A 154 6.84 4.15 -10.33
N ALA A 155 6.08 3.06 -10.59
CA ALA A 155 4.90 3.11 -11.46
C ALA A 155 3.79 4.04 -10.94
N CYS A 156 3.61 4.16 -9.62
CA CYS A 156 2.63 5.07 -9.03
C CYS A 156 3.09 6.54 -9.04
N LEU A 157 4.40 6.78 -9.07
CA LEU A 157 4.98 8.13 -9.18
C LEU A 157 4.97 8.68 -10.62
N GLY A 158 4.65 7.82 -11.60
CA GLY A 158 4.57 8.20 -13.02
C GLY A 158 5.85 7.88 -13.81
N GLU A 159 6.78 7.13 -13.23
CA GLU A 159 8.05 6.77 -13.86
C GLU A 159 7.98 5.35 -14.46
N CYS A 160 7.02 5.08 -15.35
CA CYS A 160 7.00 3.77 -16.04
C CYS A 160 8.25 3.63 -16.92
N SER A 161 9.01 2.55 -16.73
CA SER A 161 10.23 2.30 -17.50
C SER A 161 9.88 2.01 -18.97
N GLU A 162 10.57 2.71 -19.88
CA GLU A 162 10.48 2.52 -21.34
C GLU A 162 10.99 1.13 -21.79
#